data_AF-A0ABD7PF62-F1
#
_entry.id   AF-A0ABD7PF62-F1
#
_cell.length_a   1.000
_cell.length_b   1.000
_cell.length_c   1.000
_cell.angle_alpha   90.00
_cell.angle_beta   90.00
_cell.angle_gamma   90.00
#
_symmetry.space_group_name_H-M   'P 1'
#
loop_
_entity.id
_entity.type
_entity.pdbx_description
1 polymer ?
#
loop_
_entity_poly.entity_id
_entity_poly.type
_entity_poly.pdbx_seq_one_letter_code
_entity_poly.pdbx_strand_id
1 'polypeptide(L)'
;SQLTFSFERQRIMLEETEVTRGLVGRYVETYAYADGRLDVRWKGHSLPYKTFDKDQRVTHAAITENKRLGDVLAYIKERQEQLPAPKVRTNSEKNGYTPRGRKPGRKTDFMNDPAVIARRRQALSDLDAAE
;
A
#
# COMPACT_ATOMS: atom_id res chain seq x y z
N SER A 1 -11.01 -21.83 0.62
CA SER A 1 -12.22 -21.70 1.47
C SER A 1 -11.82 -21.22 2.83
N GLN A 2 -12.38 -20.11 3.30
CA GLN A 2 -12.00 -19.53 4.59
C GLN A 2 -12.69 -20.26 5.75
N LEU A 3 -11.90 -20.74 6.72
CA LEU A 3 -12.41 -21.43 7.90
C LEU A 3 -12.86 -20.44 8.97
N THR A 4 -14.06 -20.67 9.52
CA THR A 4 -14.61 -19.82 10.56
C THR A 4 -15.27 -20.65 11.65
N PHE A 5 -15.14 -20.23 12.90
CA PHE A 5 -15.87 -20.79 14.03
C PHE A 5 -16.39 -19.66 14.93
N SER A 6 -17.29 -19.98 15.87
CA SER A 6 -17.83 -19.00 16.81
C SER A 6 -17.17 -19.17 18.18
N PHE A 7 -16.81 -18.07 18.82
CA PHE A 7 -16.27 -18.03 20.18
C PHE A 7 -16.82 -16.78 20.87
N GLU A 8 -17.40 -16.92 22.07
CA GLU A 8 -17.93 -15.80 22.87
C GLU A 8 -18.74 -14.77 22.06
N ARG A 9 -19.74 -15.25 21.28
CA ARG A 9 -20.60 -14.45 20.38
C ARG A 9 -19.88 -13.75 19.21
N GLN A 10 -18.56 -13.85 19.12
CA GLN A 10 -17.78 -13.40 17.99
C GLN A 10 -17.60 -14.52 16.97
N ARG A 11 -17.44 -14.15 15.69
CA ARG A 11 -17.06 -15.07 14.63
C ARG A 11 -15.56 -14.93 14.37
N ILE A 12 -14.82 -15.98 14.66
CA ILE A 12 -13.38 -16.06 14.39
C ILE A 12 -13.18 -16.57 12.97
N MET A 13 -12.37 -15.87 12.19
CA MET A 13 -12.05 -16.19 10.81
C MET A 13 -10.55 -16.46 10.71
N LEU A 14 -10.17 -17.71 10.46
CA LEU A 14 -8.76 -18.06 10.27
C LEU A 14 -8.26 -17.46 8.95
N GLU A 15 -7.04 -16.92 8.93
CA GLU A 15 -6.43 -16.52 7.67
C GLU A 15 -6.10 -17.74 6.81
N GLU A 16 -6.21 -17.58 5.50
CA GLU A 16 -5.98 -18.67 4.56
C GLU A 16 -4.46 -18.89 4.38
N THR A 17 -3.99 -20.04 4.85
CA THR A 17 -2.61 -20.52 4.76
C THR A 17 -2.62 -21.98 4.32
N GLU A 18 -1.47 -22.52 3.92
CA GLU A 18 -1.34 -23.95 3.56
C GLU A 18 -1.82 -24.87 4.69
N VAL A 19 -1.54 -24.50 5.94
CA VAL A 19 -1.98 -25.24 7.13
C VAL A 19 -3.50 -25.14 7.26
N THR A 20 -4.06 -23.93 7.28
CA THR A 20 -5.50 -23.74 7.56
C THR A 20 -6.40 -24.30 6.47
N ARG A 21 -5.95 -24.38 5.20
CA ARG A 21 -6.69 -25.07 4.13
C ARG A 21 -6.97 -26.54 4.43
N GLY A 22 -6.05 -27.23 5.12
CA GLY A 22 -6.19 -28.64 5.48
C GLY A 22 -6.99 -28.89 6.76
N LEU A 23 -7.42 -27.84 7.47
CA LEU A 23 -8.10 -27.97 8.77
C LEU A 23 -9.62 -28.08 8.67
N VAL A 24 -10.17 -28.27 7.46
CA VAL A 24 -11.62 -28.48 7.29
C VAL A 24 -12.06 -29.70 8.10
N GLY A 25 -13.04 -29.49 8.99
CA GLY A 25 -13.57 -30.55 9.87
C GLY A 25 -12.61 -31.00 10.98
N ARG A 26 -11.49 -30.28 11.19
CA ARG A 26 -10.56 -30.53 12.30
C ARG A 26 -10.84 -29.55 13.44
N TYR A 27 -10.67 -30.02 14.67
CA TYR A 27 -10.72 -29.18 15.86
C TYR A 27 -9.40 -28.42 16.02
N VAL A 28 -9.49 -27.19 16.49
CA VAL A 28 -8.34 -26.37 16.89
C VAL A 28 -8.43 -26.08 18.38
N GLU A 29 -7.28 -25.86 19.01
CA GLU A 29 -7.20 -25.50 20.42
C GLU A 29 -7.43 -23.99 20.56
N THR A 30 -8.22 -23.58 21.55
CA THR A 30 -8.49 -22.16 21.83
C THR A 30 -8.10 -21.83 23.26
N TYR A 31 -7.19 -20.87 23.42
CA TYR A 31 -6.75 -20.37 24.71
C TYR A 31 -7.26 -18.95 24.89
N ALA A 32 -8.14 -18.77 25.87
CA ALA A 32 -8.62 -17.47 26.30
C ALA A 32 -7.81 -17.02 27.52
N TYR A 33 -7.10 -15.91 27.39
CA TYR A 33 -6.29 -15.33 28.46
C TYR A 33 -7.12 -14.32 29.27
N ALA A 34 -6.72 -14.09 30.53
CA ALA A 34 -7.42 -13.17 31.42
C ALA A 34 -7.41 -11.70 30.94
N ASP A 35 -6.48 -11.34 30.05
CA ASP A 35 -6.41 -10.02 29.40
C ASP A 35 -7.38 -9.87 28.20
N GLY A 36 -8.18 -10.90 27.91
CA GLY A 36 -9.13 -10.92 26.80
C GLY A 36 -8.52 -11.30 25.46
N ARG A 37 -7.24 -11.70 25.42
CA ARG A 37 -6.63 -12.25 24.20
C ARG A 37 -7.13 -13.68 23.95
N LEU A 38 -7.35 -13.98 22.67
CA LEU A 38 -7.60 -15.32 22.18
C LEU A 38 -6.36 -15.81 21.41
N ASP A 39 -5.95 -17.04 21.63
CA ASP A 39 -4.92 -17.70 20.82
C ASP A 39 -5.49 -19.01 20.28
N VAL A 40 -5.45 -19.14 18.97
CA VAL A 40 -5.99 -20.30 18.25
C VAL A 40 -4.82 -21.12 17.76
N ARG A 41 -4.74 -22.39 18.18
CA ARG A 41 -3.58 -23.25 17.89
C ARG A 41 -3.97 -24.53 17.18
N TRP A 42 -3.05 -25.01 16.35
CA TRP A 42 -3.09 -26.34 15.77
C TRP A 42 -1.73 -27.01 15.95
N LYS A 43 -1.72 -28.16 16.64
CA LYS A 43 -0.49 -28.90 16.96
C LYS A 43 0.59 -28.00 17.60
N GLY A 44 0.19 -27.11 18.51
CA GLY A 44 1.08 -26.16 19.17
C GLY A 44 1.47 -24.93 18.34
N HIS A 45 1.08 -24.83 17.08
CA HIS A 45 1.33 -23.64 16.24
C HIS A 45 0.16 -22.66 16.31
N SER A 46 0.43 -21.40 16.64
CA SER A 46 -0.58 -20.33 16.60
C SER A 46 -0.98 -20.01 15.16
N LEU A 47 -2.29 -19.97 14.95
CA LEU A 47 -2.91 -19.68 13.67
C LEU A 47 -3.34 -18.20 13.64
N PRO A 48 -2.97 -17.45 12.59
CA PRO A 48 -3.46 -16.09 12.41
C PRO A 48 -4.97 -16.09 12.17
N TYR A 49 -5.67 -15.14 12.81
CA TYR A 49 -7.11 -15.02 12.71
C TYR A 49 -7.56 -13.56 12.77
N LYS A 50 -8.78 -13.33 12.28
CA LYS A 50 -9.52 -12.07 12.41
C LYS A 50 -10.82 -12.31 13.15
N THR A 51 -11.18 -11.37 14.01
CA THR A 51 -12.43 -11.41 14.76
C THR A 51 -13.47 -10.55 14.06
N PHE A 52 -14.65 -11.13 13.82
CA PHE A 52 -15.83 -10.40 13.38
C PHE A 52 -16.83 -10.36 14.54
N ASP A 53 -17.11 -9.15 15.04
CA ASP A 53 -18.12 -8.95 16.07
C ASP A 53 -19.52 -9.04 15.45
N LYS A 54 -20.28 -10.06 15.86
CA LYS A 54 -21.65 -10.28 15.37
C LYS A 54 -22.65 -9.34 16.03
N ASP A 55 -22.29 -8.75 17.17
CA ASP A 55 -23.15 -7.86 17.93
C ASP A 55 -22.93 -6.39 17.58
N GLN A 56 -22.03 -6.09 16.62
CA GLN A 56 -21.82 -4.75 16.13
C GLN A 56 -23.12 -4.21 15.50
N ARG A 57 -23.84 -3.39 16.27
CA ARG A 57 -25.04 -2.70 15.82
C ARG A 57 -24.64 -1.36 15.20
N VAL A 58 -24.85 -1.22 13.89
CA VAL A 58 -24.79 0.08 13.23
C VAL A 58 -26.15 0.76 13.40
N THR A 59 -26.17 1.98 13.93
CA THR A 59 -27.42 2.73 14.10
C THR A 59 -28.01 3.09 12.73
N HIS A 60 -29.34 3.12 12.61
CA HIS A 60 -29.99 3.50 11.35
C HIS A 60 -29.57 4.90 10.88
N ALA A 61 -29.34 5.83 11.83
CA ALA A 61 -28.80 7.15 11.56
C ALA A 61 -27.41 7.08 10.90
N ALA A 62 -26.49 6.26 11.42
CA ALA A 62 -25.17 6.08 10.83
C ALA A 62 -25.22 5.44 9.43
N ILE A 63 -26.17 4.53 9.20
CA ILE A 63 -26.38 3.95 7.85
C ILE A 63 -26.83 5.05 6.88
N THR A 64 -27.82 5.85 7.26
CA THR A 64 -28.34 6.93 6.41
C THR A 64 -27.28 7.99 6.13
N GLU A 65 -26.50 8.37 7.13
CA GLU A 65 -25.42 9.33 6.95
C GLU A 65 -24.30 8.80 6.03
N ASN A 66 -23.89 7.54 6.18
CA ASN A 66 -22.91 6.93 5.28
C ASN A 66 -23.40 6.88 3.82
N LYS A 67 -24.69 6.64 3.60
CA LYS A 67 -25.28 6.68 2.26
C LYS A 67 -25.24 8.08 1.67
N ARG A 68 -25.70 9.09 2.44
CA ARG A 68 -25.65 10.50 2.05
C ARG A 68 -24.22 10.94 1.72
N LEU A 69 -23.26 10.56 2.56
CA LEU A 69 -21.85 10.83 2.32
C LEU A 69 -21.36 10.18 1.02
N GLY A 70 -21.73 8.92 0.77
CA GLY A 70 -21.43 8.22 -0.48
C GLY A 70 -21.94 8.97 -1.72
N ASP A 71 -23.19 9.42 -1.68
CA ASP A 71 -23.80 10.18 -2.78
C ASP A 71 -23.09 11.53 -3.01
N VAL A 72 -22.77 12.25 -1.93
CA VAL A 72 -22.03 13.52 -1.99
C VAL A 72 -20.62 13.31 -2.55
N LEU A 73 -19.92 12.26 -2.13
CA LEU A 73 -18.58 11.95 -2.64
C LEU A 73 -18.61 11.53 -4.12
N ALA A 74 -19.62 10.76 -4.54
CA ALA A 74 -19.83 10.41 -5.93
C ALA A 74 -20.06 11.66 -6.79
N TYR A 75 -20.90 12.57 -6.32
CA TYR A 75 -21.12 13.85 -6.98
C TYR A 75 -19.83 14.68 -7.07
N ILE A 76 -19.09 14.84 -5.97
CA ILE A 76 -17.81 15.58 -5.98
C ILE A 76 -16.83 14.97 -6.98
N LYS A 77 -16.73 13.63 -7.02
CA LYS A 77 -15.87 12.93 -7.96
C LYS A 77 -16.27 13.22 -9.42
N GLU A 78 -17.55 13.13 -9.75
CA GLU A 78 -18.06 13.45 -11.09
C GLU A 78 -17.69 14.89 -11.50
N ARG A 79 -17.83 15.85 -10.58
CA ARG A 79 -17.43 17.24 -10.83
C ARG A 79 -15.92 17.40 -11.02
N GLN A 80 -15.10 16.64 -10.29
CA GLN A 80 -13.64 16.68 -10.45
C GLN A 80 -13.19 16.05 -11.77
N GLU A 81 -13.85 15.00 -12.24
CA GLU A 81 -13.54 14.35 -13.53
C GLU A 81 -13.83 15.27 -14.73
N GLN A 82 -14.80 16.18 -14.59
CA GLN A 82 -15.09 17.22 -15.60
C GLN A 82 -14.04 18.34 -15.63
N LEU A 83 -13.26 18.51 -14.56
CA LEU A 83 -12.23 19.54 -14.49
C LEU A 83 -10.92 19.02 -15.12
N PRO A 84 -10.14 19.88 -15.80
CA PRO A 84 -8.82 19.49 -16.26
C PRO A 84 -7.94 19.11 -15.06
N ALA A 85 -7.08 18.10 -15.25
CA ALA A 85 -6.19 17.64 -14.20
C ALA A 85 -5.38 18.82 -13.62
N PRO A 86 -5.35 18.99 -12.29
CA PRO A 86 -4.64 20.11 -11.69
C PRO A 86 -3.16 20.01 -12.05
N LYS A 87 -2.57 21.12 -12.52
CA LYS A 87 -1.13 21.18 -12.77
C LYS A 87 -0.40 21.09 -11.43
N VAL A 88 0.05 19.89 -11.08
CA VAL A 88 0.86 19.66 -9.89
C VAL A 88 2.22 20.29 -10.09
N ARG A 89 2.44 21.44 -9.43
CA ARG A 89 3.74 22.12 -9.45
C ARG A 89 4.71 21.40 -8.52
N THR A 90 5.95 21.20 -8.97
CA THR A 90 7.05 20.74 -8.11
C THR A 90 7.38 21.79 -7.05
N ASN A 91 8.05 21.41 -5.96
CA ASN A 91 8.45 22.38 -4.92
C ASN A 91 9.32 23.51 -5.49
N SER A 92 10.21 23.21 -6.44
CA SER A 92 11.03 24.19 -7.15
C SER A 92 10.18 25.19 -7.92
N GLU A 93 9.16 24.72 -8.63
CA GLU A 93 8.24 25.57 -9.37
C GLU A 93 7.38 26.42 -8.42
N LYS A 94 6.87 25.84 -7.32
CA LYS A 94 6.11 26.58 -6.30
C LYS A 94 6.94 27.69 -5.67
N ASN A 95 8.21 27.42 -5.40
CA ASN A 95 9.16 28.37 -4.81
C ASN A 95 9.73 29.37 -5.84
N GLY A 96 9.30 29.30 -7.11
CA GLY A 96 9.76 30.20 -8.17
C GLY A 96 11.25 30.03 -8.52
N TYR A 97 11.84 28.85 -8.29
CA TYR A 97 13.23 28.59 -8.62
C TYR A 97 13.46 28.73 -10.13
N THR A 98 14.28 29.69 -10.51
CA THR A 98 14.84 29.79 -11.87
C THR A 98 16.23 29.17 -11.87
N PRO A 99 16.49 28.14 -12.71
CA PRO A 99 17.83 27.59 -12.83
C PRO A 99 18.76 28.69 -13.33
N ARG A 100 19.64 29.15 -12.45
CA ARG A 100 20.78 29.96 -12.86
C ARG A 100 21.67 29.02 -13.67
N GLY A 101 21.89 29.36 -14.94
CA GLY A 101 22.72 28.55 -15.84
C GLY A 101 23.99 28.08 -15.16
N ARG A 102 24.48 26.90 -15.54
CA ARG A 102 25.66 26.30 -14.92
C ARG A 102 26.81 27.30 -15.00
N LYS A 103 27.26 27.83 -13.84
CA LYS A 103 28.52 28.55 -13.79
C LYS A 103 29.59 27.62 -14.38
N PRO A 104 30.51 28.12 -15.23
CA PRO A 104 31.60 27.29 -15.72
C PRO A 104 32.22 26.60 -14.50
N GLY A 105 32.27 25.26 -14.55
CA GLY A 105 32.80 24.46 -13.46
C GLY A 105 34.23 24.88 -13.13
N ARG A 106 34.79 24.34 -12.04
CA ARG A 106 36.21 24.55 -11.73
C ARG A 106 37.03 24.27 -13.00
N LYS A 107 38.04 25.10 -13.30
CA LYS A 107 38.89 24.98 -14.51
C LYS A 107 39.52 23.58 -14.69
N THR A 108 39.52 22.76 -13.63
CA THR A 108 40.02 21.38 -13.57
C THR A 108 38.92 20.31 -13.63
N ASP A 109 37.66 20.66 -13.92
CA ASP A 109 36.55 19.70 -14.05
C ASP A 109 36.62 18.98 -15.40
N PHE A 110 37.35 17.86 -15.42
CA PHE A 110 37.54 17.01 -16.61
C PHE A 110 36.24 16.34 -17.08
N MET A 111 35.17 16.32 -16.27
CA MET A 111 33.89 15.70 -16.66
C MET A 111 33.16 16.49 -17.75
N ASN A 112 33.49 17.77 -17.94
CA ASN A 112 32.95 18.60 -19.03
C ASN A 112 33.96 18.85 -20.15
N ASP A 113 35.14 18.21 -20.10
CA ASP A 113 36.13 18.34 -21.16
C ASP A 113 35.63 17.65 -22.44
N PRO A 114 35.56 18.35 -23.58
CA PRO A 114 35.07 17.78 -24.84
C PRO A 114 35.83 16.52 -25.28
N ALA A 115 37.14 16.42 -24.99
CA ALA A 115 37.93 15.24 -25.32
C ALA A 115 37.53 14.02 -24.44
N VAL A 116 37.26 14.26 -23.16
CA VAL A 116 36.80 13.22 -22.23
C VAL A 116 35.39 12.76 -22.57
N ILE A 117 34.51 13.68 -22.97
CA ILE A 117 33.15 13.36 -23.42
C ILE A 117 33.19 12.51 -24.70
N ALA A 118 34.01 12.90 -25.67
CA ALA A 118 34.17 12.14 -26.92
C ALA A 118 34.68 10.72 -26.65
N ARG A 119 35.71 10.58 -25.82
CA ARG A 119 36.26 9.28 -25.41
C ARG A 119 35.23 8.41 -24.70
N ARG A 120 34.43 8.98 -23.79
CA ARG A 120 33.37 8.23 -23.10
C ARG A 120 32.28 7.76 -24.08
N ARG A 121 31.87 8.60 -25.03
CA ARG A 121 30.88 8.23 -26.06
C ARG A 121 31.38 7.11 -26.94
N GLN A 122 32.64 7.16 -27.34
CA GLN A 122 33.28 6.11 -28.15
C GLN A 122 33.36 4.79 -27.39
N ALA A 123 33.79 4.81 -26.13
CA ALA A 123 33.81 3.60 -25.31
C ALA A 123 32.42 2.98 -25.10
N LEU A 124 31.37 3.80 -25.01
CA LEU A 124 29.99 3.31 -24.93
C LEU A 124 29.52 2.71 -26.25
N SER A 125 29.86 3.30 -27.40
CA SER A 125 29.51 2.71 -28.71
C SER A 125 30.23 1.40 -28.98
N ASP A 126 31.48 1.25 -28.50
CA ASP A 126 32.25 0.02 -28.65
C ASP A 126 31.67 -1.12 -27.80
N LEU A 127 31.02 -0.80 -26.67
CA LEU A 127 30.31 -1.76 -25.83
C LEU A 127 28.98 -2.20 -26.45
N ASP A 128 28.19 -1.25 -26.98
CA ASP A 128 26.93 -1.54 -27.68
C ASP A 128 27.15 -2.35 -28.98
N ALA A 129 28.33 -2.23 -29.61
CA ALA A 129 28.70 -3.00 -30.81
C ALA A 129 29.26 -4.40 -30.49
N ALA A 130 29.51 -4.71 -29.21
CA ALA A 130 30.03 -5.98 -28.75
C ALA A 130 28.95 -6.92 -28.17
N GLU A 131 27.70 -6.44 -28.03
CA GLU A 131 26.48 -7.26 -27.85
C GLU A 131 25.87 -7.67 -29.20
#